data_AF-S4R4R7-F1
#
_entry.id   AF-S4R4R7-F1
#
_cell.length_a   1.000
_cell.length_b   1.000
_cell.length_c   1.000
_cell.angle_alpha   90.00
_cell.angle_beta   90.00
_cell.angle_gamma   90.00
#
_symmetry.space_group_name_H-M   'P 1'
#
loop_
_entity.id
_entity.type
_entity.pdbx_description
1 polymer ?
#
loop_
_entity_poly.entity_id
_entity_poly.type
_entity_poly.pdbx_seq_one_letter_code
_entity_poly.pdbx_strand_id
1 'polypeptide(L)'
;GEKTGRCVPFDKNVSTCEVNAWCPVEVEGKNTGKRLLRSAENFTILIKNNIRFPKFNVSKGNLPENMDKNFLKSCHHHPKHNNLCPIFSLRDILRSAGQDFKSIGINGGGRQRRGSCSVEV
;
A
#
# COMPACT_ATOMS: atom_id res chain seq x y z
N GLY A 1 -16.86 -14.84 16.12
CA GLY A 1 -18.18 -14.54 16.72
C GLY A 1 -18.22 -15.06 18.13
N GLU A 2 -19.20 -14.61 18.90
CA GLU A 2 -19.47 -15.12 20.26
C GLU A 2 -20.17 -16.49 20.17
N LYS A 3 -19.73 -17.50 20.93
CA LYS A 3 -20.33 -18.85 20.86
C LYS A 3 -21.67 -18.87 21.58
N THR A 4 -22.71 -19.41 20.94
CA THR A 4 -24.05 -19.53 21.53
C THR A 4 -24.21 -20.77 22.42
N GLY A 5 -23.24 -21.70 22.34
CA GLY A 5 -23.28 -22.99 23.03
C GLY A 5 -23.95 -24.12 22.23
N ARG A 6 -24.55 -23.83 21.07
CA ARG A 6 -25.13 -24.85 20.19
C ARG A 6 -24.09 -25.41 19.20
N CYS A 7 -24.21 -26.69 18.86
CA CYS A 7 -23.40 -27.34 17.82
C CYS A 7 -24.26 -27.53 16.57
N VAL A 8 -23.80 -27.03 15.42
CA VAL A 8 -24.55 -27.03 14.16
C VAL A 8 -23.73 -27.67 13.04
N PRO A 9 -24.35 -28.40 12.10
CA PRO A 9 -23.64 -28.99 10.97
C PRO A 9 -23.11 -27.89 10.02
N PHE A 10 -21.82 -27.92 9.71
CA PHE A 10 -21.17 -27.01 8.76
C PHE A 10 -21.05 -27.63 7.36
N ASP A 11 -20.71 -28.92 7.29
CA ASP A 11 -20.66 -29.73 6.07
C ASP A 11 -21.17 -31.15 6.38
N LYS A 12 -21.35 -32.01 5.37
CA LYS A 12 -21.91 -33.37 5.51
C LYS A 12 -21.25 -34.22 6.59
N ASN A 13 -19.95 -34.01 6.82
CA ASN A 13 -19.15 -34.78 7.78
C ASN A 13 -18.59 -33.94 8.93
N VAL A 14 -18.90 -32.63 9.01
CA VAL A 14 -18.27 -31.71 9.97
C VAL A 14 -19.34 -30.84 10.64
N SER A 15 -19.38 -30.88 11.98
CA SER A 15 -20.17 -29.97 12.80
C SER A 15 -19.26 -28.96 13.50
N THR A 16 -19.75 -27.74 13.70
CA THR A 16 -19.02 -26.65 14.35
C THR A 16 -19.87 -25.96 15.40
N CYS A 17 -19.24 -25.16 16.27
CA CYS A 17 -19.97 -24.33 17.23
C CYS A 17 -20.72 -23.22 16.50
N GLU A 18 -22.01 -23.06 16.80
CA GLU A 18 -22.77 -21.90 16.36
C GLU A 18 -22.23 -20.64 17.05
N VAL A 19 -22.12 -19.57 16.28
CA VAL A 19 -21.64 -18.28 16.75
C VAL A 19 -22.60 -17.17 16.37
N ASN A 20 -22.74 -16.17 17.25
CA ASN A 20 -23.33 -14.89 16.93
C ASN A 20 -22.26 -14.02 16.25
N ALA A 21 -22.44 -13.78 14.95
CA ALA A 21 -21.50 -13.06 14.09
C ALA A 21 -22.20 -12.55 12.82
N TRP A 22 -21.45 -11.82 11.99
CA TRP A 22 -21.84 -11.59 10.60
C TRP A 22 -21.81 -12.93 9.84
N CYS A 23 -22.97 -13.34 9.34
CA CYS A 23 -23.15 -14.61 8.61
C CYS A 23 -23.41 -14.35 7.12
N PRO A 24 -22.86 -15.19 6.21
CA PRO A 24 -22.04 -16.38 6.48
C PRO A 24 -20.63 -16.01 6.97
N VAL A 25 -20.07 -16.85 7.85
CA VAL A 25 -18.69 -16.69 8.34
C VAL A 25 -17.74 -16.83 7.17
N GLU A 26 -16.76 -15.92 7.07
CA GLU A 26 -15.73 -15.99 6.03
C GLU A 26 -14.99 -17.32 6.12
N VAL A 27 -15.02 -18.07 5.02
CA VAL A 27 -14.27 -19.31 4.88
C VAL A 27 -12.92 -18.96 4.28
N GLU A 28 -11.83 -19.30 4.98
CA GLU A 28 -10.48 -19.15 4.43
C GLU A 28 -10.31 -20.08 3.22
N GLY A 29 -10.56 -19.56 2.03
CA GLY A 29 -10.18 -20.20 0.78
C GLY A 29 -8.66 -20.09 0.59
N LYS A 30 -8.04 -21.10 -0.03
CA LYS A 30 -6.65 -20.97 -0.51
C LYS A 30 -6.55 -19.68 -1.33
N ASN A 31 -5.62 -18.79 -0.95
CA ASN A 31 -5.27 -17.57 -1.67
C ASN A 31 -4.70 -17.93 -3.05
N THR A 32 -5.58 -18.31 -3.98
CA THR A 32 -5.24 -18.84 -5.31
C THR A 32 -4.79 -17.74 -6.29
N GLY A 33 -4.35 -16.58 -5.80
CA GLY A 33 -4.01 -15.42 -6.62
C GLY A 33 -5.18 -14.83 -7.42
N LYS A 34 -6.38 -15.43 -7.33
CA LYS A 34 -7.60 -14.99 -8.03
C LYS A 34 -8.13 -13.64 -7.54
N ARG A 35 -7.73 -13.20 -6.34
CA ARG A 35 -8.12 -11.91 -5.73
C ARG A 35 -7.05 -10.83 -5.87
N LEU A 36 -5.99 -11.07 -6.64
CA LEU A 36 -4.97 -10.05 -6.88
C LEU A 36 -5.53 -8.96 -7.81
N LEU A 37 -5.63 -7.72 -7.30
CA LEU A 37 -6.03 -6.57 -8.10
C LEU A 37 -4.90 -6.15 -9.04
N ARG A 38 -4.77 -6.83 -10.18
CA ARG A 38 -3.69 -6.61 -11.15
C ARG A 38 -3.60 -5.16 -11.63
N SER A 39 -4.73 -4.49 -11.78
CA SER A 39 -4.78 -3.08 -12.18
C SER A 39 -4.10 -2.14 -11.18
N ALA A 40 -3.95 -2.55 -9.92
CA ALA A 40 -3.29 -1.74 -8.91
C ALA A 40 -1.78 -1.55 -9.19
N GLU A 41 -1.15 -2.41 -9.98
CA GLU A 41 0.24 -2.21 -10.42
C GLU A 41 0.43 -0.87 -11.15
N ASN A 42 -0.61 -0.40 -11.86
CA ASN A 42 -0.60 0.86 -12.59
C ASN A 42 -1.16 2.05 -11.79
N PHE A 43 -1.44 1.87 -10.50
CA PHE A 43 -1.86 2.99 -9.66
C PHE A 43 -0.70 3.95 -9.41
N THR A 44 -1.06 5.22 -9.29
CA THR A 44 -0.14 6.29 -8.94
C THR A 44 -0.42 6.78 -7.53
N ILE A 45 0.66 7.14 -6.82
CA ILE A 45 0.62 7.63 -5.45
C ILE A 45 1.26 9.01 -5.44
N LEU A 46 0.49 10.02 -5.04
CA LEU A 46 0.99 11.37 -4.80
C LEU A 46 1.51 11.48 -3.36
N ILE A 47 2.81 11.74 -3.20
CA ILE A 47 3.42 11.95 -1.87
C ILE A 47 3.55 13.45 -1.63
N LYS A 48 2.73 14.00 -0.73
CA LYS A 48 2.83 15.37 -0.22
C LYS A 48 3.53 15.37 1.13
N ASN A 49 4.75 15.90 1.17
CA ASN A 49 5.55 16.02 2.39
C ASN A 49 5.82 17.49 2.70
N ASN A 50 5.60 17.89 3.95
CA ASN A 50 5.91 19.22 4.47
C ASN A 50 6.72 19.08 5.75
N ILE A 51 7.92 19.68 5.76
CA ILE A 51 8.86 19.62 6.87
C ILE A 51 8.94 21.02 7.47
N ARG A 52 8.77 21.12 8.79
CA ARG A 52 8.96 22.37 9.55
C ARG A 52 10.19 22.24 10.43
N PHE A 53 11.05 23.25 10.38
CA PHE A 53 12.19 23.43 11.27
C PHE A 53 11.86 24.53 12.28
N PRO A 54 11.31 24.20 13.47
CA PRO A 54 10.77 25.18 14.40
C PRO A 54 11.84 26.17 14.89
N LYS A 55 13.06 25.67 15.12
CA LYS A 55 14.21 26.47 15.58
C LYS A 55 14.56 27.62 14.62
N PHE A 56 14.36 27.44 13.33
CA PHE A 56 14.68 28.44 12.30
C PHE A 56 13.42 29.14 11.76
N ASN A 57 12.24 28.78 12.25
CA ASN A 57 10.94 29.19 11.72
C ASN A 57 10.80 29.00 10.19
N VAL A 58 11.44 27.96 9.64
CA VAL A 58 11.38 27.62 8.21
C VAL A 58 10.46 26.43 8.02
N SER A 59 9.59 26.48 7.01
CA SER A 59 8.82 25.32 6.54
C SER A 59 9.15 25.09 5.06
N LYS A 60 9.32 23.83 4.66
CA LYS A 60 9.64 23.46 3.29
C LYS A 60 8.88 22.20 2.89
N GLY A 61 8.12 22.30 1.81
CA GLY A 61 7.44 21.16 1.20
C GLY A 61 8.24 20.58 0.03
N ASN A 62 7.97 19.32 -0.31
CA ASN A 62 8.43 18.74 -1.58
C ASN A 62 7.61 19.24 -2.78
N LEU A 63 6.46 19.87 -2.52
CA LEU A 63 5.64 20.55 -3.51
C LEU A 63 5.99 22.05 -3.50
N PRO A 64 6.49 22.63 -4.60
CA PRO A 64 6.69 24.08 -4.69
C PRO A 64 5.38 24.84 -4.50
N GLU A 65 5.44 26.02 -3.86
CA GLU A 65 4.26 26.86 -3.58
C GLU A 65 3.57 27.34 -4.86
N ASN A 66 4.35 27.63 -5.91
CA ASN A 66 3.88 27.99 -7.25
C ASN A 66 3.79 26.75 -8.16
N MET A 67 3.00 25.78 -7.73
CA MET A 67 2.85 24.51 -8.44
C MET A 67 2.09 24.68 -9.75
N ASP A 68 2.72 24.32 -10.86
CA ASP A 68 2.03 24.21 -12.14
C ASP A 68 1.05 23.01 -12.09
N LYS A 69 -0.25 23.31 -12.15
CA LYS A 69 -1.31 22.28 -12.21
C LYS A 69 -1.17 21.38 -13.43
N ASN A 70 -0.56 21.85 -14.51
CA ASN A 70 -0.33 21.06 -15.71
C ASN A 70 0.81 20.05 -15.50
N PHE A 71 1.85 20.43 -14.75
CA PHE A 71 2.93 19.53 -14.36
C PHE A 71 2.42 18.34 -13.54
N LEU A 72 1.57 18.56 -12.53
CA LEU A 72 1.01 17.47 -11.72
C LEU A 72 0.11 16.50 -12.50
N LYS A 73 -0.49 16.92 -13.62
CA LYS A 73 -1.39 16.04 -14.39
C LYS A 73 -0.65 14.99 -15.20
N SER A 74 0.60 15.26 -15.58
CA SER A 74 1.37 14.42 -16.52
C SER A 74 2.69 13.91 -15.95
N CYS A 75 3.19 14.48 -14.85
CA CYS A 75 4.47 14.06 -14.33
C CYS A 75 4.40 12.65 -13.70
N HIS A 76 5.45 11.87 -13.94
CA HIS A 76 5.74 10.63 -13.24
C HIS A 76 7.15 10.70 -12.69
N HIS A 77 7.32 10.24 -11.45
CA HIS A 77 8.61 10.22 -10.79
C HIS A 77 9.58 9.29 -11.51
N HIS A 78 10.79 9.78 -11.77
CA HIS A 78 11.89 8.96 -12.26
C HIS A 78 13.19 9.39 -11.58
N PRO A 79 13.98 8.46 -11.00
CA PRO A 79 15.16 8.81 -10.21
C PRO A 79 16.19 9.69 -10.93
N LYS A 80 16.29 9.58 -12.26
CA LYS A 80 17.26 10.34 -13.09
C LYS A 80 16.66 11.47 -13.91
N HIS A 81 15.39 11.35 -14.32
CA HIS A 81 14.82 12.24 -15.34
C HIS A 81 13.83 13.23 -14.71
N ASN A 82 13.02 12.77 -13.75
CA ASN A 82 11.95 13.53 -13.11
C ASN A 82 11.98 13.30 -11.59
N ASN A 83 13.12 13.56 -10.96
CA ASN A 83 13.33 13.29 -9.53
C ASN A 83 12.51 14.21 -8.61
N LEU A 84 12.07 15.37 -9.11
CA LEU A 84 11.21 16.32 -8.39
C LEU A 84 9.71 16.00 -8.48
N CYS A 85 9.30 15.08 -9.38
CA CYS A 85 7.88 14.75 -9.49
C CYS A 85 7.45 13.92 -8.26
N PRO A 86 6.37 14.32 -7.56
CA PRO A 86 5.87 13.66 -6.35
C PRO A 86 4.91 12.49 -6.62
N ILE A 87 4.67 12.15 -7.89
CA ILE A 87 3.71 11.12 -8.32
C ILE A 87 4.48 9.86 -8.70
N PHE A 88 4.33 8.80 -7.91
CA PHE A 88 5.06 7.55 -8.05
C PHE A 88 4.13 6.45 -8.55
N SER A 89 4.60 5.63 -9.49
CA SER A 89 3.89 4.39 -9.84
C SER A 89 4.10 3.35 -8.74
N LEU A 90 3.04 2.64 -8.34
CA LEU A 90 3.14 1.57 -7.35
C LEU A 90 4.15 0.50 -7.81
N ARG A 91 4.16 0.18 -9.11
CA ARG A 91 5.15 -0.71 -9.73
C ARG A 91 6.59 -0.25 -9.48
N ASP A 92 6.87 1.03 -9.67
CA ASP A 92 8.21 1.57 -9.53
C ASP A 92 8.69 1.59 -8.08
N ILE A 93 7.77 1.84 -7.14
CA ILE A 93 8.05 1.75 -5.70
C ILE A 93 8.46 0.31 -5.34
N LEU A 94 7.65 -0.68 -5.74
CA LEU A 94 7.93 -2.08 -5.43
C LEU A 94 9.23 -2.56 -6.07
N ARG A 95 9.46 -2.20 -7.34
CA ARG A 95 10.69 -2.51 -8.06
C ARG A 95 11.92 -1.89 -7.37
N SER A 96 11.81 -0.64 -6.91
CA SER A 96 12.88 0.04 -6.18
C SER A 96 13.17 -0.61 -4.83
N ALA A 97 12.16 -1.20 -4.19
CA ALA A 97 12.32 -2.01 -2.98
C ALA A 97 12.82 -3.45 -3.26
N GLY A 98 13.02 -3.83 -4.53
CA GLY A 98 13.39 -5.18 -4.94
C GLY A 98 12.31 -6.21 -4.66
N GLN A 99 11.04 -5.80 -4.73
CA GLN A 99 9.87 -6.64 -4.50
C GLN A 99 9.09 -6.87 -5.79
N ASP A 100 8.45 -8.03 -5.89
CA ASP A 100 7.56 -8.37 -6.99
C ASP A 100 6.09 -8.10 -6.62
N PHE A 101 5.35 -7.44 -7.51
CA PHE A 101 3.96 -7.03 -7.26
C PHE A 101 3.05 -8.24 -7.01
N LYS A 102 3.23 -9.32 -7.76
CA LYS A 102 2.41 -10.52 -7.62
C LYS A 102 2.67 -11.21 -6.27
N SER A 103 3.92 -11.29 -5.85
CA SER A 103 4.29 -11.84 -4.54
C SER A 103 3.67 -11.04 -3.38
N ILE A 104 3.81 -9.71 -3.40
CA ILE A 104 3.25 -8.84 -2.35
C ILE A 104 1.72 -8.86 -2.34
N GLY A 105 1.08 -8.84 -3.51
CA GLY A 105 -0.37 -8.81 -3.56
C GLY A 105 -1.04 -10.15 -3.20
N ILE A 106 -0.29 -11.27 -3.17
CA ILE A 106 -0.78 -12.56 -2.66
C ILE A 106 -0.53 -12.72 -1.17
N ASN A 107 0.68 -12.38 -0.71
CA ASN A 107 1.11 -12.65 0.67
C ASN A 107 0.83 -11.49 1.64
N GLY A 108 0.65 -10.28 1.11
CA GLY A 108 0.55 -9.05 1.90
C GLY A 108 1.91 -8.58 2.46
N GLY A 109 2.10 -7.26 2.52
CA GLY A 109 3.25 -6.63 3.18
C GLY A 109 4.56 -6.65 2.38
N GLY A 110 5.51 -5.81 2.79
CA GLY A 110 6.85 -5.71 2.18
C GLY A 110 7.92 -5.44 3.24
N ARG A 111 9.16 -5.85 2.97
CA ARG A 111 10.31 -5.61 3.86
C ARG A 111 11.07 -4.36 3.40
N GLN A 112 11.15 -3.34 4.26
CA GLN A 112 11.97 -2.14 4.01
C GLN A 112 13.46 -2.53 3.92
N ARG A 113 14.11 -2.23 2.80
CA ARG A 113 15.57 -2.24 2.72
C ARG A 113 16.11 -0.86 3.10
N ARG A 114 17.12 -0.84 3.97
CA ARG A 114 17.71 0.39 4.51
C ARG A 114 18.39 1.17 3.37
N GLY A 115 17.94 2.40 3.12
CA GLY A 115 18.63 3.34 2.24
C GLY A 115 19.50 4.28 3.07
N SER A 116 20.72 4.54 2.62
CA SER A 116 21.59 5.56 3.22
C SER A 116 21.19 6.93 2.67
N CYS A 117 20.76 7.84 3.55
CA CYS A 117 20.59 9.25 3.23
C CYS A 117 21.79 10.03 3.77
N SER A 118 22.55 10.65 2.87
CA SER A 118 23.54 11.67 3.25
C SER A 118 22.85 13.03 3.22
N VAL A 119 22.81 13.71 4.36
CA VAL A 119 22.44 15.13 4.42
C VAL A 119 23.73 15.90 4.19
N GLU A 120 23.94 16.37 2.97
CA GLU A 120 24.97 17.38 2.72
C GLU A 120 24.41 18.72 3.16
N VAL A 121 25.11 19.34 4.12
CA VAL A 121 24.85 20.69 4.66
C VAL A 121 25.69 21.69 3.89
#